data_AF-A0A7V9G490-F1
#
_entry.id   AF-A0A7V9G490-F1
#
_cell.length_a   1.000
_cell.length_b   1.000
_cell.length_c   1.000
_cell.angle_alpha   90.00
_cell.angle_beta   90.00
_cell.angle_gamma   90.00
#
_symmetry.space_group_name_H-M   'P 1'
#
loop_
_entity.id
_entity.type
_entity.pdbx_description
1 polymer ?
#
loop_
_entity_poly.entity_id
_entity_poly.type
_entity_poly.pdbx_seq_one_letter_code
_entity_poly.pdbx_strand_id
1 'polypeptide(L)'
;MAWALMGAACASTIDYPAVENPRSLILADNGAASRWRALFEPYPTWVSRQITFLSWRVPDKAPTLLAARLLYSGEPWSRRITDTTNERRWKASDTETRSAILREIRWTRDPALVEVLIHFLAAETDPGLVKSALMDLWMISPEKTPAIALRLGDPRLKDHLQASSVASTRQNALSFLIDTCGADSPYARQCIEWALLRATGAERNHGITSLERGSVSDLLKPAIIRLVDERRRGELDDEGHAGLVLASSRLGADIDHELAVALVDVAVSGKREIAAAAATALAVNVSWQASVPLTDIGARAANDPDPVIRHALLNLLLRLNPAAAAASGGAASPWTTLSDHRSRLQAWEWEQYVK
;
A
#
# COMPACT_ATOMS: atom_id res chain seq x y z
N MET A 1 -24.41 15.39 -29.37
CA MET A 1 -23.83 16.46 -28.52
C MET A 1 -24.99 17.34 -28.06
N ALA A 2 -25.58 17.01 -26.91
CA ALA A 2 -26.61 17.81 -26.25
C ALA A 2 -26.38 17.64 -24.74
N TRP A 3 -25.82 18.69 -24.15
CA TRP A 3 -25.43 18.78 -22.75
C TRP A 3 -26.58 19.35 -21.90
N ALA A 4 -26.55 18.95 -20.63
CA ALA A 4 -27.00 19.73 -19.48
C ALA A 4 -28.50 20.04 -19.35
N LEU A 5 -29.25 19.05 -18.89
CA LEU A 5 -30.21 19.28 -17.80
C LEU A 5 -29.57 18.71 -16.52
N MET A 6 -28.61 19.45 -15.95
CA MET A 6 -28.37 19.36 -14.50
C MET A 6 -29.59 19.99 -13.85
N GLY A 7 -30.63 19.18 -13.67
CA GLY A 7 -31.62 19.48 -12.65
C GLY A 7 -30.86 19.63 -11.33
N ALA A 8 -31.18 20.67 -10.58
CA ALA A 8 -30.83 20.72 -9.17
C ALA A 8 -31.35 19.42 -8.55
N ALA A 9 -30.43 18.47 -8.30
CA ALA A 9 -30.79 17.20 -7.72
C ALA A 9 -31.33 17.51 -6.32
N CYS A 10 -32.65 17.39 -6.13
CA CYS A 10 -33.15 17.09 -4.80
C CYS A 10 -32.33 15.90 -4.31
N ALA A 11 -31.59 16.07 -3.22
CA ALA A 11 -30.90 14.97 -2.58
C ALA A 11 -31.94 13.86 -2.38
N SER A 12 -31.75 12.73 -3.05
CA SER A 12 -32.64 11.59 -2.89
C SER A 12 -32.59 11.15 -1.42
N THR A 13 -33.72 11.14 -0.75
CA THR A 13 -33.77 10.69 0.64
C THR A 13 -33.78 9.17 0.68
N ILE A 14 -32.82 8.58 1.38
CA ILE A 14 -32.80 7.13 1.64
C ILE A 14 -33.89 6.79 2.67
N ASP A 15 -34.73 5.83 2.32
CA ASP A 15 -35.76 5.26 3.21
C ASP A 15 -35.12 4.18 4.10
N TYR A 16 -34.54 4.59 5.23
CA TYR A 16 -33.87 3.69 6.17
C TYR A 16 -34.74 2.55 6.72
N PRO A 17 -36.04 2.74 7.03
CA PRO A 17 -36.94 1.62 7.31
C PRO A 17 -36.96 0.53 6.23
N ALA A 18 -36.86 0.91 4.95
CA ALA A 18 -36.73 -0.04 3.85
C ALA A 18 -35.33 -0.64 3.74
N VAL A 19 -34.28 0.02 4.23
CA VAL A 19 -32.93 -0.54 4.34
C VAL A 19 -32.86 -1.63 5.42
N GLU A 20 -33.51 -1.40 6.56
CA GLU A 20 -33.57 -2.36 7.68
C GLU A 20 -34.45 -3.56 7.36
N ASN A 21 -35.54 -3.36 6.62
CA ASN A 21 -36.42 -4.43 6.14
C ASN A 21 -36.61 -4.36 4.61
N PRO A 22 -35.62 -4.81 3.83
CA PRO A 22 -35.67 -4.74 2.36
C PRO A 22 -36.86 -5.46 1.72
N ARG A 23 -37.49 -6.39 2.45
CA ARG A 23 -38.66 -7.16 2.01
C ARG A 23 -39.97 -6.36 2.10
N SER A 24 -40.05 -5.33 2.94
CA SER A 24 -41.24 -4.49 3.09
C SER A 24 -41.39 -3.46 1.95
N LEU A 25 -40.34 -3.24 1.17
CA LEU A 25 -40.33 -2.24 0.11
C LEU A 25 -41.29 -2.62 -1.03
N ILE A 26 -42.29 -1.76 -1.27
CA ILE A 26 -43.26 -1.94 -2.35
C ILE A 26 -42.80 -1.15 -3.59
N LEU A 27 -42.63 -1.87 -4.70
CA LEU A 27 -42.35 -1.31 -6.02
C LEU A 27 -43.60 -1.46 -6.90
N ALA A 28 -44.06 -0.35 -7.49
CA ALA A 28 -45.28 -0.32 -8.31
C ALA A 28 -45.10 -1.09 -9.64
N ASP A 29 -43.88 -1.10 -10.19
CA ASP A 29 -43.55 -1.85 -11.41
C ASP A 29 -43.27 -3.33 -11.04
N ASN A 30 -44.09 -4.23 -11.57
CA ASN A 30 -43.95 -5.68 -11.32
C ASN A 30 -42.59 -6.24 -11.77
N GLY A 31 -42.02 -5.68 -12.84
CA GLY A 31 -40.70 -6.08 -13.36
C GLY A 31 -39.55 -5.65 -12.44
N ALA A 32 -39.67 -4.47 -11.82
CA ALA A 32 -38.76 -4.01 -10.78
C ALA A 32 -38.94 -4.82 -9.49
N ALA A 33 -40.17 -5.09 -9.06
CA ALA A 33 -40.45 -5.91 -7.88
C ALA A 33 -39.87 -7.33 -8.00
N SER A 34 -39.98 -7.95 -9.17
CA SER A 34 -39.41 -9.28 -9.43
C SER A 34 -37.88 -9.28 -9.38
N ARG A 35 -37.22 -8.30 -10.00
CA ARG A 35 -35.75 -8.17 -9.97
C ARG A 35 -35.22 -7.81 -8.60
N TRP A 36 -35.95 -7.00 -7.84
CA TRP A 36 -35.61 -6.69 -6.46
C TRP A 36 -35.54 -7.95 -5.62
N ARG A 37 -36.58 -8.80 -5.67
CA ARG A 37 -36.59 -10.11 -4.98
C ARG A 37 -35.46 -11.01 -5.45
N ALA A 38 -35.18 -11.03 -6.75
CA ALA A 38 -34.15 -11.88 -7.34
C ALA A 38 -32.74 -11.62 -6.79
N LEU A 39 -32.43 -10.41 -6.29
CA LEU A 39 -31.16 -10.08 -5.64
C LEU A 39 -30.96 -10.70 -4.24
N PHE A 40 -32.04 -11.23 -3.64
CA PHE A 40 -32.04 -11.89 -2.33
C PHE A 40 -32.28 -13.40 -2.43
N GLU A 41 -32.30 -13.94 -3.65
CA GLU A 41 -32.36 -15.38 -3.88
C GLU A 41 -31.00 -16.03 -3.59
N PRO A 42 -30.94 -17.34 -3.24
CA PRO A 42 -29.68 -18.01 -2.89
C PRO A 42 -28.61 -17.94 -3.99
N TYR A 43 -29.04 -17.85 -5.25
CA TYR A 43 -28.20 -17.77 -6.44
C TYR A 43 -28.75 -16.71 -7.39
N PRO A 44 -28.49 -15.42 -7.12
CA PRO A 44 -29.02 -14.34 -7.94
C PRO A 44 -28.36 -14.41 -9.33
N THR A 45 -29.16 -14.45 -10.40
CA THR A 45 -28.64 -14.55 -11.78
C THR A 45 -28.58 -13.17 -12.43
N TRP A 46 -27.53 -12.90 -13.21
CA TRP A 46 -27.37 -11.62 -13.92
C TRP A 46 -27.44 -10.39 -12.99
N VAL A 47 -26.86 -10.50 -11.80
CA VAL A 47 -26.83 -9.48 -10.73
C VAL A 47 -26.65 -8.06 -11.28
N SER A 48 -25.60 -7.83 -12.06
CA SER A 48 -25.31 -6.49 -12.60
C SER A 48 -26.42 -5.95 -13.49
N ARG A 49 -27.05 -6.80 -14.32
CA ARG A 49 -28.20 -6.38 -15.16
C ARG A 49 -29.43 -6.07 -14.31
N GLN A 50 -29.66 -6.82 -13.24
CA GLN A 50 -30.77 -6.57 -12.33
C GLN A 50 -30.59 -5.22 -11.63
N ILE A 51 -29.39 -4.94 -11.10
CA ILE A 51 -29.06 -3.69 -10.42
C ILE A 51 -29.21 -2.50 -11.36
N THR A 52 -28.57 -2.52 -12.53
CA THR A 52 -28.67 -1.42 -13.50
C THR A 52 -30.12 -1.21 -13.95
N PHE A 53 -30.88 -2.29 -14.18
CA PHE A 53 -32.31 -2.15 -14.50
C PHE A 53 -33.08 -1.44 -13.38
N LEU A 54 -32.85 -1.80 -12.12
CA LEU A 54 -33.52 -1.19 -10.97
C LEU A 54 -33.17 0.30 -10.85
N SER A 55 -31.88 0.63 -10.96
CA SER A 55 -31.41 2.03 -10.92
C SER A 55 -32.01 2.89 -12.02
N TRP A 56 -32.17 2.34 -13.22
CA TRP A 56 -32.73 3.07 -14.37
C TRP A 56 -34.25 3.15 -14.35
N ARG A 57 -34.92 2.09 -13.91
CA ARG A 57 -36.38 1.98 -13.98
C ARG A 57 -37.09 2.66 -12.82
N VAL A 58 -36.43 2.74 -11.66
CA VAL A 58 -36.98 3.37 -10.45
C VAL A 58 -35.93 4.32 -9.85
N PRO A 59 -35.51 5.37 -10.59
CA PRO A 59 -34.39 6.22 -10.22
C PRO A 59 -34.58 6.88 -8.85
N ASP A 60 -35.81 7.31 -8.54
CA ASP A 60 -36.14 7.95 -7.26
C ASP A 60 -35.93 7.05 -6.03
N LYS A 61 -35.95 5.71 -6.23
CA LYS A 61 -35.71 4.73 -5.16
C LYS A 61 -34.34 4.06 -5.27
N ALA A 62 -33.54 4.39 -6.28
CA ALA A 62 -32.29 3.69 -6.55
C ALA A 62 -31.32 3.75 -5.34
N PRO A 63 -31.09 4.91 -4.69
CA PRO A 63 -30.20 4.97 -3.53
C PRO A 63 -30.68 4.10 -2.36
N THR A 64 -31.99 4.09 -2.08
CA THR A 64 -32.60 3.18 -1.10
C THR A 64 -32.37 1.71 -1.45
N LEU A 65 -32.61 1.32 -2.71
CA LEU A 65 -32.43 -0.06 -3.17
C LEU A 65 -30.96 -0.52 -3.07
N LEU A 66 -30.03 0.34 -3.50
CA LEU A 66 -28.59 0.07 -3.42
C LEU A 66 -28.14 -0.07 -1.96
N ALA A 67 -28.55 0.86 -1.09
CA ALA A 67 -28.24 0.82 0.34
C ALA A 67 -28.81 -0.43 1.02
N ALA A 68 -30.09 -0.72 0.78
CA ALA A 68 -30.80 -1.87 1.35
C ALA A 68 -30.12 -3.19 0.98
N ARG A 69 -29.66 -3.35 -0.27
CA ARG A 69 -28.98 -4.59 -0.67
C ARG A 69 -27.52 -4.64 -0.20
N LEU A 70 -26.81 -3.52 -0.20
CA LEU A 70 -25.41 -3.46 0.25
C LEU A 70 -25.27 -3.83 1.72
N LEU A 71 -26.16 -3.29 2.56
CA LEU A 71 -26.15 -3.49 4.02
C LEU A 71 -26.86 -4.78 4.46
N TYR A 72 -27.45 -5.53 3.55
CA TYR A 72 -28.15 -6.76 3.89
C TYR A 72 -27.19 -7.83 4.40
N SER A 73 -27.42 -8.30 5.63
CA SER A 73 -26.66 -9.38 6.30
C SER A 73 -27.50 -10.62 6.59
N GLY A 74 -28.76 -10.64 6.13
CA GLY A 74 -29.70 -11.74 6.36
C GLY A 74 -29.52 -12.95 5.46
N GLU A 75 -30.44 -13.89 5.60
CA GLU A 75 -30.49 -15.13 4.79
C GLU A 75 -31.28 -14.94 3.49
N PRO A 76 -31.07 -15.78 2.47
CA PRO A 76 -31.85 -15.71 1.25
C PRO A 76 -33.36 -15.79 1.51
N TRP A 77 -34.15 -14.96 0.82
CA TRP A 77 -35.58 -14.82 1.10
C TRP A 77 -36.41 -16.07 0.82
N SER A 78 -35.96 -16.90 -0.13
CA SER A 78 -36.64 -18.13 -0.52
C SER A 78 -36.14 -19.36 0.24
N ARG A 79 -35.22 -19.20 1.20
CA ARG A 79 -34.70 -20.32 1.98
C ARG A 79 -35.86 -21.01 2.71
N ARG A 80 -36.09 -22.28 2.41
CA ARG A 80 -37.00 -23.14 3.19
C ARG A 80 -36.26 -23.66 4.42
N ILE A 81 -36.99 -23.94 5.51
CA ILE A 81 -36.44 -24.51 6.75
C ILE A 81 -35.69 -25.83 6.49
N THR A 82 -36.08 -26.56 5.45
CA THR A 82 -35.47 -27.83 5.03
C THR A 82 -34.27 -27.68 4.08
N ASP A 83 -34.01 -26.49 3.55
CA ASP A 83 -32.92 -26.27 2.60
C ASP A 83 -31.60 -26.03 3.34
N THR A 84 -30.66 -26.96 3.15
CA THR A 84 -29.25 -26.76 3.48
C THR A 84 -28.63 -25.83 2.44
N THR A 85 -29.06 -24.57 2.42
CA THR A 85 -28.34 -23.55 1.65
C THR A 85 -26.92 -23.52 2.19
N ASN A 86 -25.96 -23.92 1.35
CA ASN A 86 -24.56 -23.97 1.73
C ASN A 86 -24.12 -22.53 2.04
N GLU A 87 -23.95 -22.21 3.32
CA GLU A 87 -23.62 -20.87 3.83
C GLU A 87 -22.42 -20.28 3.07
N ARG A 88 -21.43 -21.12 2.74
CA ARG A 88 -20.27 -20.71 1.94
C ARG A 88 -20.64 -20.22 0.54
N ARG A 89 -21.60 -20.88 -0.12
CA ARG A 89 -22.07 -20.50 -1.46
C ARG A 89 -22.92 -19.23 -1.43
N TRP A 90 -23.75 -19.06 -0.39
CA TRP A 90 -24.48 -17.80 -0.18
C TRP A 90 -23.49 -16.65 0.01
N LYS A 91 -22.52 -16.78 0.92
CA LYS A 91 -21.48 -15.77 1.15
C LYS A 91 -20.76 -15.38 -0.12
N ALA A 92 -20.35 -16.35 -0.94
CA ALA A 92 -19.69 -16.06 -2.23
C ALA A 92 -20.58 -15.26 -3.19
N SER A 93 -21.86 -15.64 -3.31
CA SER A 93 -22.83 -14.95 -4.16
C SER A 93 -23.19 -13.56 -3.62
N ASP A 94 -23.21 -13.41 -2.30
CA ASP A 94 -23.41 -12.14 -1.61
C ASP A 94 -22.25 -11.18 -1.88
N THR A 95 -20.99 -11.66 -1.82
CA THR A 95 -19.81 -10.87 -2.19
C THR A 95 -19.87 -10.38 -3.64
N GLU A 96 -20.27 -11.23 -4.59
CA GLU A 96 -20.48 -10.82 -5.99
C GLU A 96 -21.56 -9.74 -6.10
N THR A 97 -22.65 -9.92 -5.35
CA THR A 97 -23.78 -8.97 -5.34
C THR A 97 -23.37 -7.62 -4.79
N ARG A 98 -22.72 -7.58 -3.62
CA ARG A 98 -22.19 -6.34 -3.04
C ARG A 98 -21.18 -5.67 -3.95
N SER A 99 -20.29 -6.44 -4.58
CA SER A 99 -19.33 -5.90 -5.57
C SER A 99 -20.03 -5.26 -6.77
N ALA A 100 -21.14 -5.83 -7.24
CA ALA A 100 -21.94 -5.25 -8.32
C ALA A 100 -22.68 -3.98 -7.87
N ILE A 101 -23.20 -3.95 -6.64
CA ILE A 101 -23.84 -2.76 -6.05
C ILE A 101 -22.83 -1.62 -5.95
N LEU A 102 -21.64 -1.87 -5.39
CA LEU A 102 -20.56 -0.89 -5.27
C LEU A 102 -20.16 -0.30 -6.65
N ARG A 103 -20.10 -1.13 -7.70
CA ARG A 103 -19.87 -0.63 -9.07
C ARG A 103 -20.98 0.31 -9.56
N GLU A 104 -22.24 0.02 -9.26
CA GLU A 104 -23.36 0.91 -9.61
C GLU A 104 -23.34 2.21 -8.78
N ILE A 105 -22.96 2.14 -7.50
CA ILE A 105 -22.75 3.31 -6.64
C ILE A 105 -21.66 4.21 -7.23
N ARG A 106 -20.55 3.64 -7.71
CA ARG A 106 -19.47 4.40 -8.39
C ARG A 106 -19.94 5.15 -9.63
N TRP A 107 -20.90 4.57 -10.36
CA TRP A 107 -21.45 5.18 -11.56
C TRP A 107 -22.44 6.30 -11.23
N THR A 108 -23.33 6.05 -10.27
CA THR A 108 -24.39 7.00 -9.86
C THR A 108 -23.84 8.17 -9.05
N ARG A 109 -22.89 7.92 -8.14
CA ARG A 109 -22.23 8.91 -7.27
C ARG A 109 -23.19 9.76 -6.46
N ASP A 110 -24.27 9.15 -5.99
CA ASP A 110 -25.29 9.86 -5.21
C ASP A 110 -24.75 10.24 -3.82
N PRO A 111 -24.73 11.53 -3.43
CA PRO A 111 -24.28 11.97 -2.11
C PRO A 111 -25.05 11.36 -0.94
N ALA A 112 -26.30 10.93 -1.14
CA ALA A 112 -27.08 10.28 -0.09
C ALA A 112 -26.45 8.96 0.40
N LEU A 113 -25.60 8.33 -0.42
CA LEU A 113 -24.95 7.05 -0.11
C LEU A 113 -23.68 7.17 0.75
N VAL A 114 -23.23 8.40 1.07
CA VAL A 114 -22.00 8.61 1.86
C VAL A 114 -22.07 7.90 3.22
N GLU A 115 -23.14 8.13 3.99
CA GLU A 115 -23.29 7.52 5.32
C GLU A 115 -23.52 6.00 5.23
N VAL A 116 -24.11 5.52 4.13
CA VAL A 116 -24.28 4.09 3.85
C VAL A 116 -22.92 3.42 3.62
N LEU A 117 -22.04 4.05 2.82
CA LEU A 117 -20.69 3.54 2.57
C LEU A 117 -19.84 3.56 3.84
N ILE A 118 -19.95 4.61 4.68
CA ILE A 118 -19.27 4.67 5.98
C ILE A 118 -19.75 3.55 6.89
N HIS A 119 -21.07 3.31 6.96
CA HIS A 119 -21.63 2.22 7.76
C HIS A 119 -21.19 0.84 7.23
N PHE A 120 -21.18 0.66 5.91
CA PHE A 120 -20.68 -0.55 5.28
C PHE A 120 -19.21 -0.82 5.64
N LEU A 121 -18.33 0.18 5.50
CA LEU A 121 -16.92 0.09 5.84
C LEU A 121 -16.67 -0.20 7.33
N ALA A 122 -17.60 0.19 8.22
CA ALA A 122 -17.48 -0.08 9.65
C ALA A 122 -17.67 -1.55 10.01
N ALA A 123 -18.43 -2.31 9.21
CA ALA A 123 -18.79 -3.69 9.48
C ALA A 123 -18.12 -4.72 8.54
N GLU A 124 -17.79 -4.33 7.30
CA GLU A 124 -17.21 -5.24 6.31
C GLU A 124 -15.75 -5.57 6.64
N THR A 125 -15.34 -6.81 6.37
CA THR A 125 -13.95 -7.27 6.59
C THR A 125 -13.30 -7.84 5.33
N ASP A 126 -14.07 -8.10 4.26
CA ASP A 126 -13.51 -8.52 2.98
C ASP A 126 -12.66 -7.40 2.35
N PRO A 127 -11.35 -7.62 2.12
CA PRO A 127 -10.46 -6.57 1.61
C PRO A 127 -10.84 -6.05 0.22
N GLY A 128 -11.45 -6.88 -0.62
CA GLY A 128 -11.87 -6.49 -1.97
C GLY A 128 -13.07 -5.53 -1.93
N LEU A 129 -14.07 -5.86 -1.11
CA LEU A 129 -15.23 -5.01 -0.88
C LEU A 129 -14.87 -3.71 -0.16
N VAL A 130 -14.02 -3.77 0.88
CA VAL A 130 -13.53 -2.58 1.59
C VAL A 130 -12.80 -1.65 0.65
N LYS A 131 -11.88 -2.18 -0.18
CA LYS A 131 -11.17 -1.38 -1.19
C LYS A 131 -12.14 -0.72 -2.17
N SER A 132 -13.13 -1.47 -2.68
CA SER A 132 -14.10 -0.91 -3.62
C SER A 132 -14.94 0.19 -2.98
N ALA A 133 -15.47 -0.03 -1.76
CA ALA A 133 -16.27 0.94 -1.05
C ALA A 133 -15.48 2.20 -0.66
N LEU A 134 -14.19 2.06 -0.32
CA LEU A 134 -13.31 3.20 -0.06
C LEU A 134 -13.13 4.07 -1.31
N MET A 135 -12.92 3.44 -2.48
CA MET A 135 -12.85 4.16 -3.75
C MET A 135 -14.18 4.83 -4.10
N ASP A 136 -15.30 4.16 -3.85
CA ASP A 136 -16.63 4.73 -4.12
C ASP A 136 -16.90 5.93 -3.22
N LEU A 137 -16.51 5.86 -1.94
CA LEU A 137 -16.59 6.97 -1.01
C LEU A 137 -15.71 8.13 -1.45
N TRP A 138 -14.48 7.88 -1.92
CA TRP A 138 -13.60 8.93 -2.46
C TRP A 138 -14.22 9.69 -3.63
N MET A 139 -14.89 8.97 -4.53
CA MET A 139 -15.52 9.57 -5.71
C MET A 139 -16.75 10.44 -5.37
N ILE A 140 -17.33 10.29 -4.19
CA ILE A 140 -18.53 11.01 -3.74
C ILE A 140 -18.18 12.09 -2.69
N SER A 141 -17.31 11.77 -1.73
CA SER A 141 -16.94 12.60 -0.57
C SER A 141 -15.42 12.50 -0.31
N PRO A 142 -14.59 13.13 -1.16
CA PRO A 142 -13.13 13.10 -1.01
C PRO A 142 -12.65 13.72 0.31
N GLU A 143 -13.39 14.66 0.89
CA GLU A 143 -13.05 15.31 2.16
C GLU A 143 -13.16 14.39 3.39
N LYS A 144 -14.09 13.41 3.38
CA LYS A 144 -14.27 12.48 4.50
C LYS A 144 -13.38 11.24 4.40
N THR A 145 -13.09 10.81 3.17
CA THR A 145 -12.46 9.51 2.91
C THR A 145 -11.09 9.31 3.56
N PRO A 146 -10.15 10.29 3.59
CA PRO A 146 -8.83 10.10 4.20
C PRO A 146 -8.89 9.71 5.68
N ALA A 147 -9.82 10.28 6.44
CA ALA A 147 -10.01 9.92 7.85
C ALA A 147 -10.51 8.47 8.01
N ILE A 148 -11.38 8.01 7.11
CA ILE A 148 -11.85 6.62 7.10
C ILE A 148 -10.72 5.66 6.67
N ALA A 149 -9.95 6.01 5.64
CA ALA A 149 -8.79 5.24 5.20
C ALA A 149 -7.74 5.11 6.31
N LEU A 150 -7.48 6.17 7.07
CA LEU A 150 -6.59 6.13 8.23
C LEU A 150 -7.08 5.11 9.28
N ARG A 151 -8.38 5.11 9.60
CA ARG A 151 -8.98 4.13 10.54
C ARG A 151 -8.94 2.69 10.04
N LEU A 152 -8.80 2.48 8.73
CA LEU A 152 -8.55 1.17 8.12
C LEU A 152 -7.07 0.81 8.12
N GLY A 153 -6.17 1.79 7.98
CA GLY A 153 -4.74 1.60 7.80
C GLY A 153 -3.91 1.52 9.08
N ASP A 154 -4.35 2.14 10.19
CA ASP A 154 -3.66 2.10 11.48
C ASP A 154 -4.52 1.38 12.55
N PRO A 155 -4.16 0.14 12.95
CA PRO A 155 -4.91 -0.64 13.93
C PRO A 155 -4.71 -0.15 15.38
N ARG A 156 -3.83 0.83 15.62
CA ARG A 156 -3.58 1.39 16.96
C ARG A 156 -4.58 2.46 17.36
N LEU A 157 -5.35 2.98 16.41
CA LEU A 157 -6.33 4.03 16.66
C LEU A 157 -7.43 3.54 17.59
N LYS A 158 -7.92 4.39 18.49
CA LYS A 158 -9.01 4.03 19.42
C LYS A 158 -10.30 3.71 18.68
N ASP A 159 -10.50 4.34 17.53
CA ASP A 159 -11.68 4.24 16.68
C ASP A 159 -11.37 3.50 15.36
N HIS A 160 -10.34 2.65 15.32
CA HIS A 160 -10.03 1.82 14.15
C HIS A 160 -11.24 1.02 13.68
N LEU A 161 -11.34 0.78 12.37
CA LEU A 161 -12.42 -0.04 11.79
C LEU A 161 -12.06 -1.52 11.86
N GLN A 162 -13.08 -2.40 11.86
CA GLN A 162 -12.88 -3.84 12.05
C GLN A 162 -11.91 -4.45 11.02
N ALA A 163 -12.00 -4.02 9.75
CA ALA A 163 -11.13 -4.49 8.68
C ALA A 163 -9.65 -4.11 8.86
N SER A 164 -9.32 -3.15 9.73
CA SER A 164 -7.93 -2.81 10.07
C SER A 164 -7.18 -3.97 10.70
N SER A 165 -7.85 -5.01 11.21
CA SER A 165 -7.21 -6.24 11.67
C SER A 165 -6.56 -7.05 10.55
N VAL A 166 -6.98 -6.84 9.29
CA VAL A 166 -6.51 -7.56 8.11
C VAL A 166 -5.39 -6.79 7.40
N ALA A 167 -4.22 -7.42 7.25
CA ALA A 167 -3.04 -6.77 6.67
C ALA A 167 -3.25 -6.26 5.24
N SER A 168 -3.94 -7.01 4.38
CA SER A 168 -4.23 -6.58 3.00
C SER A 168 -5.14 -5.35 2.95
N THR A 169 -6.05 -5.20 3.91
CA THR A 169 -6.85 -3.97 4.05
C THR A 169 -5.96 -2.79 4.42
N ARG A 170 -5.06 -2.95 5.39
CA ARG A 170 -4.12 -1.90 5.78
C ARG A 170 -3.20 -1.48 4.63
N GLN A 171 -2.69 -2.45 3.86
CA GLN A 171 -1.90 -2.20 2.66
C GLN A 171 -2.69 -1.40 1.60
N ASN A 172 -3.94 -1.79 1.32
CA ASN A 172 -4.79 -1.06 0.38
C ASN A 172 -5.10 0.37 0.86
N ALA A 173 -5.38 0.55 2.16
CA ALA A 173 -5.63 1.86 2.75
C ALA A 173 -4.38 2.76 2.69
N LEU A 174 -3.20 2.19 2.96
CA LEU A 174 -1.93 2.89 2.84
C LEU A 174 -1.67 3.35 1.40
N SER A 175 -1.79 2.47 0.41
CA SER A 175 -1.63 2.85 -1.01
C SER A 175 -2.63 3.91 -1.42
N PHE A 176 -3.90 3.76 -1.02
CA PHE A 176 -4.92 4.75 -1.28
C PHE A 176 -4.54 6.13 -0.73
N LEU A 177 -4.07 6.21 0.52
CA LEU A 177 -3.67 7.47 1.15
C LEU A 177 -2.44 8.09 0.46
N ILE A 178 -1.45 7.29 0.09
CA ILE A 178 -0.27 7.78 -0.66
C ILE A 178 -0.71 8.31 -2.04
N ASP A 179 -1.51 7.56 -2.78
CA ASP A 179 -1.93 7.90 -4.14
C ASP A 179 -2.83 9.15 -4.18
N THR A 180 -3.66 9.35 -3.15
CA THR A 180 -4.64 10.46 -3.13
C THR A 180 -4.17 11.69 -2.37
N CYS A 181 -3.38 11.52 -1.31
CA CYS A 181 -2.99 12.60 -0.40
C CYS A 181 -1.49 12.87 -0.40
N GLY A 182 -0.67 11.96 -0.97
CA GLY A 182 0.78 12.01 -0.89
C GLY A 182 1.33 11.43 0.41
N ALA A 183 2.58 10.96 0.35
CA ALA A 183 3.27 10.29 1.46
C ALA A 183 3.51 11.20 2.68
N ASP A 184 3.59 12.51 2.48
CA ASP A 184 3.79 13.50 3.56
C ASP A 184 2.48 13.96 4.23
N SER A 185 1.32 13.53 3.73
CA SER A 185 0.05 13.84 4.40
C SER A 185 -0.01 13.23 5.80
N PRO A 186 -0.61 13.91 6.80
CA PRO A 186 -0.66 13.40 8.17
C PRO A 186 -1.33 12.03 8.26
N TYR A 187 -2.35 11.78 7.43
CA TYR A 187 -3.03 10.50 7.32
C TYR A 187 -2.10 9.39 6.79
N ALA A 188 -1.42 9.63 5.65
CA ALA A 188 -0.51 8.64 5.08
C ALA A 188 0.68 8.38 6.02
N ARG A 189 1.29 9.43 6.58
CA ARG A 189 2.44 9.32 7.50
C ARG A 189 2.16 8.41 8.67
N GLN A 190 0.98 8.49 9.26
CA GLN A 190 0.61 7.63 10.38
C GLN A 190 0.50 6.14 9.97
N CYS A 191 -0.06 5.84 8.81
CA CYS A 191 -0.09 4.48 8.27
C CYS A 191 1.30 3.98 7.84
N ILE A 192 2.15 4.87 7.28
CA ILE A 192 3.54 4.56 6.93
C ILE A 192 4.33 4.22 8.19
N GLU A 193 4.18 4.98 9.27
CA GLU A 193 4.84 4.69 10.55
C GLU A 193 4.49 3.29 11.06
N TRP A 194 3.21 2.93 11.01
CA TRP A 194 2.78 1.56 11.35
C TRP A 194 3.46 0.51 10.45
N ALA A 195 3.36 0.67 9.13
CA ALA A 195 3.90 -0.29 8.17
C ALA A 195 5.42 -0.47 8.29
N LEU A 196 6.16 0.62 8.48
CA LEU A 196 7.62 0.59 8.53
C LEU A 196 8.16 0.19 9.91
N LEU A 197 7.61 0.76 10.99
CA LEU A 197 8.20 0.65 12.32
C LEU A 197 7.57 -0.44 13.18
N ARG A 198 6.39 -0.95 12.82
CA ARG A 198 5.66 -1.95 13.62
C ARG A 198 5.34 -3.22 12.86
N ALA A 199 4.86 -3.12 11.62
CA ALA A 199 4.52 -4.29 10.83
C ALA A 199 5.77 -5.12 10.45
N THR A 200 5.54 -6.35 10.00
CA THR A 200 6.56 -7.29 9.52
C THR A 200 6.12 -7.87 8.17
N GLY A 201 7.00 -8.65 7.54
CA GLY A 201 6.67 -9.39 6.32
C GLY A 201 6.20 -8.52 5.15
N ALA A 202 5.20 -9.03 4.44
CA ALA A 202 4.65 -8.39 3.24
C ALA A 202 4.07 -6.99 3.48
N GLU A 203 3.54 -6.70 4.68
CA GLU A 203 2.97 -5.37 4.96
C GLU A 203 4.04 -4.29 5.07
N ARG A 204 5.16 -4.57 5.74
CA ARG A 204 6.32 -3.68 5.74
C ARG A 204 6.85 -3.48 4.33
N ASN A 205 6.99 -4.56 3.58
CA ASN A 205 7.54 -4.52 2.22
C ASN A 205 6.63 -3.75 1.26
N HIS A 206 5.31 -3.86 1.41
CA HIS A 206 4.33 -3.05 0.69
C HIS A 206 4.48 -1.56 1.03
N GLY A 207 4.63 -1.24 2.32
CA GLY A 207 4.91 0.13 2.77
C GLY A 207 6.15 0.72 2.12
N ILE A 208 7.28 0.00 2.16
CA ILE A 208 8.53 0.42 1.51
C ILE A 208 8.36 0.59 -0.01
N THR A 209 7.66 -0.36 -0.66
CA THR A 209 7.49 -0.35 -2.12
C THR A 209 6.64 0.83 -2.60
N SER A 210 5.69 1.26 -1.77
CA SER A 210 4.80 2.39 -2.06
C SER A 210 5.50 3.75 -1.95
N LEU A 211 6.71 3.81 -1.40
CA LEU A 211 7.47 5.05 -1.23
C LEU A 211 8.31 5.38 -2.47
N GLU A 212 8.32 6.66 -2.83
CA GLU A 212 9.30 7.21 -3.76
C GLU A 212 10.68 7.26 -3.10
N ARG A 213 11.73 7.24 -3.94
CA ARG A 213 13.09 7.29 -3.43
C ARG A 213 13.35 8.61 -2.69
N GLY A 214 13.84 8.52 -1.45
CA GLY A 214 14.13 9.67 -0.59
C GLY A 214 12.93 10.27 0.13
N SER A 215 11.70 9.80 -0.16
CA SER A 215 10.51 10.22 0.58
C SER A 215 10.52 9.67 2.01
N VAL A 216 9.99 10.45 2.94
CA VAL A 216 9.74 10.03 4.34
C VAL A 216 10.99 9.41 5.00
N SER A 217 12.15 10.01 4.74
CA SER A 217 13.46 9.49 5.19
C SER A 217 13.52 9.33 6.71
N ASP A 218 12.82 10.17 7.46
CA ASP A 218 12.73 10.11 8.92
C ASP A 218 12.06 8.81 9.44
N LEU A 219 11.20 8.16 8.65
CA LEU A 219 10.62 6.85 8.98
C LEU A 219 11.36 5.69 8.30
N LEU A 220 11.94 5.91 7.12
CA LEU A 220 12.68 4.88 6.41
C LEU A 220 14.01 4.52 7.10
N LYS A 221 14.75 5.51 7.63
CA LYS A 221 16.03 5.25 8.32
C LYS A 221 15.84 4.35 9.56
N PRO A 222 14.91 4.63 10.50
CA PRO A 222 14.68 3.73 11.63
C PRO A 222 14.16 2.35 11.22
N ALA A 223 13.42 2.25 10.10
CA ALA A 223 12.97 0.96 9.57
C ALA A 223 14.15 0.09 9.09
N ILE A 224 15.15 0.71 8.44
CA ILE A 224 16.40 0.02 8.06
C ILE A 224 17.15 -0.41 9.32
N ILE A 225 17.34 0.50 10.30
CA ILE A 225 18.03 0.16 11.56
C ILE A 225 17.37 -1.03 12.25
N ARG A 226 16.04 -1.02 12.36
CA ARG A 226 15.26 -2.15 12.89
C ARG A 226 15.53 -3.46 12.14
N LEU A 227 15.53 -3.44 10.80
CA LEU A 227 15.83 -4.62 9.97
C LEU A 227 17.26 -5.14 10.20
N VAL A 228 18.22 -4.23 10.36
CA VAL A 228 19.61 -4.60 10.71
C VAL A 228 19.67 -5.21 12.10
N ASP A 229 18.92 -4.72 13.07
CA ASP A 229 18.88 -5.29 14.42
C ASP A 229 18.14 -6.64 14.47
N GLU A 230 17.07 -6.82 13.70
CA GLU A 230 16.44 -8.15 13.47
C GLU A 230 17.46 -9.14 12.90
N ARG A 231 18.27 -8.71 11.93
CA ARG A 231 19.36 -9.52 11.37
C ARG A 231 20.40 -9.89 12.41
N ARG A 232 20.88 -8.92 13.21
CA ARG A 232 21.90 -9.14 14.25
C ARG A 232 21.43 -10.16 15.30
N ARG A 233 20.12 -10.18 15.59
CA ARG A 233 19.49 -11.13 16.50
C ARG A 233 19.17 -12.49 15.86
N GLY A 234 19.38 -12.65 14.55
CA GLY A 234 19.03 -13.87 13.81
C GLY A 234 17.52 -14.05 13.61
N GLU A 235 16.74 -12.98 13.72
CA GLU A 235 15.28 -12.96 13.59
C GLU A 235 14.81 -12.55 12.18
N LEU A 236 15.74 -12.20 11.28
CA LEU A 236 15.39 -11.72 9.95
C LEU A 236 14.95 -12.86 9.02
N ASP A 237 13.66 -12.90 8.71
CA ASP A 237 13.04 -13.83 7.76
C ASP A 237 13.30 -13.44 6.28
N ASP A 238 12.86 -14.27 5.34
CA ASP A 238 13.06 -14.04 3.89
C ASP A 238 12.40 -12.72 3.44
N GLU A 239 11.21 -12.40 3.96
CA GLU A 239 10.55 -11.13 3.72
C GLU A 239 11.32 -9.96 4.32
N GLY A 240 11.98 -10.13 5.46
CA GLY A 240 12.89 -9.15 6.04
C GLY A 240 14.14 -8.93 5.20
N HIS A 241 14.70 -9.98 4.61
CA HIS A 241 15.80 -9.83 3.65
C HIS A 241 15.36 -9.01 2.44
N ALA A 242 14.20 -9.33 1.85
CA ALA A 242 13.63 -8.55 0.76
C ALA A 242 13.35 -7.10 1.18
N GLY A 243 12.81 -6.89 2.38
CA GLY A 243 12.54 -5.58 2.95
C GLY A 243 13.80 -4.72 3.11
N LEU A 244 14.90 -5.29 3.56
CA LEU A 244 16.17 -4.57 3.71
C LEU A 244 16.76 -4.16 2.36
N VAL A 245 16.67 -5.02 1.34
CA VAL A 245 17.05 -4.69 -0.04
C VAL A 245 16.18 -3.55 -0.58
N LEU A 246 14.86 -3.67 -0.44
CA LEU A 246 13.90 -2.66 -0.89
C LEU A 246 14.15 -1.33 -0.19
N ALA A 247 14.28 -1.32 1.14
CA ALA A 247 14.49 -0.11 1.92
C ALA A 247 15.81 0.59 1.54
N SER A 248 16.88 -0.18 1.35
CA SER A 248 18.17 0.34 0.87
C SER A 248 18.04 1.00 -0.51
N SER A 249 17.23 0.45 -1.41
CA SER A 249 16.99 1.02 -2.74
C SER A 249 16.14 2.30 -2.73
N ARG A 250 15.27 2.46 -1.73
CA ARG A 250 14.42 3.64 -1.53
C ARG A 250 15.12 4.77 -0.78
N LEU A 251 16.30 4.51 -0.23
CA LEU A 251 17.07 5.51 0.50
C LEU A 251 17.45 6.70 -0.41
N GLY A 252 17.19 7.90 0.10
CA GLY A 252 17.59 9.17 -0.50
C GLY A 252 19.05 9.53 -0.22
N ALA A 253 19.41 10.79 -0.39
CA ALA A 253 20.76 11.28 -0.09
C ALA A 253 21.05 11.51 1.40
N ASP A 254 20.00 11.53 2.21
CA ASP A 254 20.09 11.76 3.65
C ASP A 254 20.47 10.45 4.38
N ILE A 255 21.76 10.26 4.62
CA ILE A 255 22.32 9.16 5.42
C ILE A 255 23.07 9.78 6.60
N ASP A 256 22.59 9.55 7.81
CA ASP A 256 23.28 9.96 9.03
C ASP A 256 24.32 8.92 9.48
N HIS A 257 25.08 9.28 10.52
CA HIS A 257 26.16 8.45 11.05
C HIS A 257 25.66 7.07 11.49
N GLU A 258 24.53 6.99 12.19
CA GLU A 258 23.99 5.74 12.73
C GLU A 258 23.56 4.80 11.60
N LEU A 259 22.82 5.31 10.62
CA LEU A 259 22.42 4.52 9.46
C LEU A 259 23.62 4.07 8.63
N ALA A 260 24.62 4.94 8.45
CA ALA A 260 25.84 4.58 7.73
C ALA A 260 26.57 3.41 8.42
N VAL A 261 26.72 3.44 9.75
CA VAL A 261 27.32 2.34 10.52
C VAL A 261 26.51 1.05 10.37
N ALA A 262 25.18 1.12 10.46
CA ALA A 262 24.31 -0.04 10.29
C ALA A 262 24.42 -0.67 8.89
N LEU A 263 24.44 0.15 7.83
CA LEU A 263 24.58 -0.32 6.46
C LEU A 263 25.97 -0.87 6.16
N VAL A 264 27.02 -0.31 6.76
CA VAL A 264 28.39 -0.83 6.64
C VAL A 264 28.48 -2.22 7.24
N ASP A 265 27.91 -2.44 8.42
CA ASP A 265 27.83 -3.78 9.03
C ASP A 265 27.15 -4.77 8.07
N VAL A 266 26.01 -4.39 7.46
CA VAL A 266 25.34 -5.23 6.45
C VAL A 266 26.21 -5.47 5.22
N ALA A 267 26.92 -4.45 4.72
CA ALA A 267 27.80 -4.58 3.57
C ALA A 267 29.00 -5.51 3.84
N VAL A 268 29.52 -5.52 5.07
CA VAL A 268 30.70 -6.34 5.46
C VAL A 268 30.31 -7.75 5.87
N SER A 269 29.19 -7.97 6.55
CA SER A 269 28.84 -9.28 7.11
C SER A 269 27.59 -9.92 6.47
N GLY A 270 26.86 -9.19 5.61
CA GLY A 270 25.61 -9.63 5.01
C GLY A 270 25.75 -10.66 3.90
N LYS A 271 24.65 -11.37 3.60
CA LYS A 271 24.53 -12.25 2.42
C LYS A 271 24.38 -11.40 1.15
N ARG A 272 24.57 -12.04 -0.01
CA ARG A 272 24.67 -11.42 -1.34
C ARG A 272 23.75 -10.22 -1.56
N GLU A 273 22.44 -10.42 -1.45
CA GLU A 273 21.43 -9.43 -1.83
C GLU A 273 21.48 -8.21 -0.90
N ILE A 274 21.47 -8.45 0.42
CA ILE A 274 21.48 -7.37 1.42
C ILE A 274 22.82 -6.64 1.46
N ALA A 275 23.95 -7.35 1.29
CA ALA A 275 25.28 -6.74 1.28
C ALA A 275 25.48 -5.86 0.04
N ALA A 276 25.10 -6.34 -1.13
CA ALA A 276 25.20 -5.56 -2.37
C ALA A 276 24.27 -4.34 -2.34
N ALA A 277 23.05 -4.48 -1.82
CA ALA A 277 22.10 -3.37 -1.68
C ALA A 277 22.61 -2.30 -0.71
N ALA A 278 23.11 -2.71 0.47
CA ALA A 278 23.67 -1.80 1.46
C ALA A 278 24.91 -1.06 0.94
N ALA A 279 25.85 -1.79 0.33
CA ALA A 279 27.05 -1.18 -0.27
C ALA A 279 26.69 -0.19 -1.39
N THR A 280 25.71 -0.52 -2.22
CA THR A 280 25.22 0.37 -3.28
C THR A 280 24.57 1.61 -2.70
N ALA A 281 23.69 1.47 -1.70
CA ALA A 281 23.02 2.60 -1.05
C ALA A 281 24.01 3.59 -0.43
N LEU A 282 25.01 3.07 0.30
CA LEU A 282 26.11 3.86 0.86
C LEU A 282 26.91 4.57 -0.24
N ALA A 283 27.24 3.84 -1.30
CA ALA A 283 28.06 4.36 -2.37
C ALA A 283 27.34 5.49 -3.11
N VAL A 284 26.02 5.43 -3.32
CA VAL A 284 25.33 6.47 -4.10
C VAL A 284 25.39 7.83 -3.41
N ASN A 285 25.52 7.87 -2.08
CA ASN A 285 25.42 9.09 -1.30
C ASN A 285 26.59 9.25 -0.33
N VAL A 286 27.83 9.39 -0.82
CA VAL A 286 29.01 9.59 0.05
C VAL A 286 29.10 11.03 0.55
N SER A 287 28.05 11.50 1.21
CA SER A 287 28.01 12.74 2.00
C SER A 287 27.99 12.47 3.50
N TRP A 288 27.89 11.21 3.91
CA TRP A 288 27.84 10.80 5.30
C TRP A 288 29.24 10.80 5.95
N GLN A 289 29.29 11.20 7.22
CA GLN A 289 30.52 11.29 8.01
C GLN A 289 30.56 10.17 9.06
N ALA A 290 30.79 8.93 8.60
CA ALA A 290 30.98 7.79 9.48
C ALA A 290 32.43 7.30 9.42
N SER A 291 32.99 6.97 10.58
CA SER A 291 34.25 6.22 10.64
C SER A 291 33.95 4.80 10.21
N VAL A 292 34.47 4.41 9.05
CA VAL A 292 34.19 3.11 8.43
C VAL A 292 35.43 2.23 8.49
N PRO A 293 35.31 0.94 8.83
CA PRO A 293 36.40 -0.01 8.76
C PRO A 293 36.77 -0.30 7.30
N LEU A 294 37.53 0.61 6.67
CA LEU A 294 37.99 0.49 5.29
C LEU A 294 38.80 -0.81 5.07
N THR A 295 39.50 -1.29 6.10
CA THR A 295 40.23 -2.55 6.08
C THR A 295 39.31 -3.74 5.88
N ASP A 296 38.17 -3.78 6.57
CA ASP A 296 37.25 -4.91 6.54
C ASP A 296 36.48 -4.93 5.21
N ILE A 297 36.06 -3.76 4.74
CA ILE A 297 35.47 -3.60 3.41
C ILE A 297 36.46 -4.02 2.33
N GLY A 298 37.72 -3.56 2.42
CA GLY A 298 38.79 -3.90 1.49
C GLY A 298 39.14 -5.39 1.47
N ALA A 299 39.22 -6.02 2.65
CA ALA A 299 39.48 -7.44 2.78
C ALA A 299 38.36 -8.28 2.17
N ARG A 300 37.09 -7.92 2.41
CA ARG A 300 35.96 -8.59 1.77
C ARG A 300 35.92 -8.35 0.27
N ALA A 301 36.12 -7.13 -0.20
CA ALA A 301 36.13 -6.79 -1.62
C ALA A 301 37.17 -7.59 -2.43
N ALA A 302 38.33 -7.89 -1.83
CA ALA A 302 39.39 -8.67 -2.48
C ALA A 302 39.11 -10.18 -2.49
N ASN A 303 38.49 -10.72 -1.43
CA ASN A 303 38.44 -12.16 -1.18
C ASN A 303 37.05 -12.80 -1.31
N ASP A 304 35.96 -12.02 -1.39
CA ASP A 304 34.61 -12.57 -1.46
C ASP A 304 34.44 -13.37 -2.77
N PRO A 305 33.96 -14.62 -2.74
CA PRO A 305 33.81 -15.43 -3.95
C PRO A 305 32.74 -14.87 -4.91
N ASP A 306 31.75 -14.12 -4.40
CA ASP A 306 30.66 -13.58 -5.22
C ASP A 306 31.09 -12.27 -5.91
N PRO A 307 31.15 -12.24 -7.26
CA PRO A 307 31.53 -11.04 -8.00
C PRO A 307 30.60 -9.85 -7.76
N VAL A 308 29.31 -10.08 -7.48
CA VAL A 308 28.35 -8.99 -7.22
C VAL A 308 28.71 -8.26 -5.94
N ILE A 309 29.05 -9.00 -4.88
CA ILE A 309 29.48 -8.42 -3.61
C ILE A 309 30.81 -7.67 -3.80
N ARG A 310 31.79 -8.30 -4.46
CA ARG A 310 33.08 -7.65 -4.75
C ARG A 310 32.89 -6.32 -5.47
N HIS A 311 32.11 -6.29 -6.56
CA HIS A 311 31.90 -5.08 -7.35
C HIS A 311 31.14 -3.99 -6.57
N ALA A 312 30.14 -4.36 -5.77
CA ALA A 312 29.42 -3.40 -4.94
C ALA A 312 30.34 -2.76 -3.88
N LEU A 313 31.20 -3.55 -3.23
CA LEU A 313 32.16 -3.05 -2.24
C LEU A 313 33.28 -2.23 -2.87
N LEU A 314 33.80 -2.64 -4.03
CA LEU A 314 34.80 -1.86 -4.78
C LEU A 314 34.23 -0.51 -5.24
N ASN A 315 32.96 -0.46 -5.65
CA ASN A 315 32.27 0.80 -5.97
C ASN A 315 32.12 1.72 -4.74
N LEU A 316 31.84 1.14 -3.57
CA LEU A 316 31.80 1.87 -2.30
C LEU A 316 33.19 2.42 -1.95
N LEU A 317 34.22 1.58 -1.97
CA LEU A 317 35.61 1.99 -1.70
C LEU A 317 36.09 3.05 -2.68
N LEU A 318 35.74 2.94 -3.97
CA LEU A 318 36.13 3.93 -4.99
C LEU A 318 35.68 5.35 -4.61
N ARG A 319 34.56 5.48 -3.89
CA ARG A 319 34.02 6.77 -3.47
C ARG A 319 34.54 7.22 -2.10
N LEU A 320 34.86 6.29 -1.21
CA LEU A 320 35.40 6.58 0.13
C LEU A 320 36.91 6.81 0.14
N ASN A 321 37.65 5.90 -0.49
CA ASN A 321 39.09 5.87 -0.54
C ASN A 321 39.53 5.15 -1.83
N PRO A 322 39.78 5.88 -2.93
CA PRO A 322 40.20 5.30 -4.20
C PRO A 322 41.45 4.42 -4.08
N ALA A 323 42.41 4.77 -3.21
CA ALA A 323 43.62 3.96 -3.03
C ALA A 323 43.30 2.57 -2.45
N ALA A 324 42.36 2.49 -1.50
CA ALA A 324 41.88 1.21 -0.97
C ALA A 324 41.16 0.38 -2.05
N ALA A 325 40.37 1.01 -2.92
CA ALA A 325 39.72 0.33 -4.05
C ALA A 325 40.73 -0.26 -5.05
N ALA A 326 41.79 0.49 -5.40
CA ALA A 326 42.87 0.00 -6.25
C ALA A 326 43.60 -1.21 -5.64
N ALA A 327 43.94 -1.12 -4.35
CA ALA A 327 44.61 -2.20 -3.63
C ALA A 327 43.76 -3.49 -3.58
N SER A 328 42.46 -3.36 -3.30
CA SER A 328 41.54 -4.51 -3.27
C SER A 328 41.15 -5.04 -4.65
N GLY A 329 41.16 -4.21 -5.68
CA GLY A 329 40.76 -4.59 -7.04
C GLY A 329 41.79 -5.43 -7.79
N GLY A 330 43.08 -5.29 -7.45
CA GLY A 330 44.21 -5.98 -8.09
C GLY A 330 44.86 -5.18 -9.23
N ALA A 331 46.16 -5.39 -9.45
CA ALA A 331 47.01 -4.50 -10.27
C ALA A 331 46.58 -4.33 -11.76
N ALA A 332 45.85 -5.29 -12.33
CA ALA A 332 45.39 -5.26 -13.73
C ALA A 332 43.86 -5.12 -13.86
N SER A 333 43.18 -4.72 -12.79
CA SER A 333 41.72 -4.65 -12.73
C SER A 333 41.18 -3.33 -13.28
N PRO A 334 40.02 -3.31 -13.97
CA PRO A 334 39.33 -2.08 -14.34
C PRO A 334 39.09 -1.13 -13.15
N TRP A 335 38.97 -1.67 -11.93
CA TRP A 335 38.79 -0.90 -10.71
C TRP A 335 40.02 -0.08 -10.33
N THR A 336 41.22 -0.53 -10.67
CA THR A 336 42.47 0.21 -10.45
C THR A 336 42.51 1.44 -11.35
N THR A 337 42.22 1.28 -12.65
CA THR A 337 42.12 2.40 -13.58
C THR A 337 41.04 3.41 -13.18
N LEU A 338 39.87 2.94 -12.73
CA LEU A 338 38.81 3.83 -12.23
C LEU A 338 39.23 4.60 -10.97
N SER A 339 39.98 3.95 -10.08
CA SER A 339 40.50 4.54 -8.84
C SER A 339 41.54 5.63 -9.11
N ASP A 340 42.43 5.41 -10.06
CA ASP A 340 43.40 6.42 -10.51
C ASP A 340 42.68 7.63 -11.10
N HIS A 341 41.67 7.40 -11.94
CA HIS A 341 40.88 8.48 -12.52
C HIS A 341 40.12 9.27 -11.45
N ARG A 342 39.54 8.60 -10.44
CA ARG A 342 38.84 9.27 -9.34
C ARG A 342 39.79 10.08 -8.45
N SER A 343 40.98 9.56 -8.15
CA SER A 343 42.02 10.28 -7.40
C SER A 343 42.45 11.54 -8.14
N ARG A 344 42.64 11.46 -9.47
CA ARG A 344 42.95 12.62 -10.30
C ARG A 344 41.84 13.66 -10.29
N LEU A 345 40.57 13.24 -10.34
CA LEU A 345 39.42 14.15 -10.23
C LEU A 345 39.34 14.83 -8.87
N GLN A 346 39.70 14.15 -7.77
CA GLN A 346 39.73 14.73 -6.43
C GLN A 346 40.90 15.71 -6.25
N ALA A 347 42.05 15.44 -6.88
CA ALA A 347 43.21 16.34 -6.87
C ALA A 347 43.03 17.56 -7.79
N TRP A 348 42.20 17.44 -8.84
CA TRP A 348 41.81 18.57 -9.67
C TRP A 348 40.77 19.44 -8.94
N GLU A 349 41.24 20.41 -8.17
CA GLU A 349 40.43 21.52 -7.65
C GLU A 349 39.89 22.37 -8.82
N TRP A 350 38.68 22.07 -9.31
CA TRP A 350 38.02 22.84 -10.37
C TRP A 350 37.72 24.30 -9.98
N GLU A 351 37.77 24.65 -8.69
CA GLU A 351 37.60 26.01 -8.18
C GLU A 351 38.65 27.00 -8.72
N GLN A 352 39.80 26.51 -9.19
CA GLN A 352 40.84 27.34 -9.79
C GLN A 352 40.51 27.78 -11.24
N TYR A 353 39.53 27.13 -11.88
CA TYR A 353 39.19 27.32 -13.31
C TYR A 353 37.78 27.87 -13.54
N VAL A 354 36.97 28.02 -12.50
CA VAL A 354 35.69 28.76 -12.55
C VAL A 354 35.96 30.18 -12.06
N LYS A 355 36.14 31.12 -13.00
CA LYS A 355 36.12 32.56 -12.74
C LYS A 355 34.74 33.13 -13.05
#